data_AF-A0A5E4KAK9-F1
#
_entry.id   AF-A0A5E4KAK9-F1
#
_cell.length_a   1.000
_cell.length_b   1.000
_cell.length_c   1.000
_cell.angle_alpha   90.00
_cell.angle_beta   90.00
_cell.angle_gamma   90.00
#
_symmetry.space_group_name_H-M   'P 1'
#
loop_
_entity.id
_entity.type
_entity.pdbx_description
1 polymer ?
#
loop_
_entity_poly.entity_id
_entity_poly.type
_entity_poly.pdbx_seq_one_letter_code
_entity_poly.pdbx_strand_id
1 'polypeptide(L)'
;MENISLKAVIKTWILAHKVPIIISLVVLVSTGIVISEKILDITENPDFCGKNCHIMRPYYDSWSESAHNNVRCIECHYEPGLIGHLKGKINGLTQFFSYETTNSEKYTGQLSAKVTDENCLACHEKRIFSSDNNFNGVNFTHSNHPIELSCITCHSDVKHAPTIKAICSSCHESMHTKDWLVTHKTQILFMGKACTECHLQKYCDDCHASGNTTSVKVK
;
A
#
# COMPACT_ATOMS: atom_id res chain seq x y z
N MET A 1 9.42 73.36 10.32
CA MET A 1 9.79 71.94 10.43
C MET A 1 9.17 71.23 9.25
N GLU A 2 9.96 70.90 8.24
CA GLU A 2 9.44 70.17 7.06
C GLU A 2 8.97 68.79 7.51
N ASN A 3 7.70 68.50 7.25
CA ASN A 3 7.07 67.24 7.63
C ASN A 3 7.49 66.19 6.60
N ILE A 4 8.71 65.64 6.76
CA ILE A 4 9.22 64.60 5.86
C ILE A 4 8.28 63.41 5.95
N SER A 5 7.60 63.13 4.84
CA SER A 5 6.66 62.01 4.74
C SER A 5 7.38 60.70 5.07
N LEU A 6 6.87 59.97 6.07
CA LEU A 6 7.36 58.64 6.46
C LEU A 6 7.53 57.71 5.24
N LYS A 7 6.64 57.82 4.25
CA LYS A 7 6.71 57.07 2.99
C LYS A 7 7.96 57.39 2.17
N ALA A 8 8.40 58.64 2.16
CA ALA A 8 9.60 59.06 1.46
C ALA A 8 10.87 58.52 2.14
N VAL A 9 10.92 58.56 3.47
CA VAL A 9 12.03 57.99 4.26
C VAL A 9 12.16 56.48 4.01
N ILE A 10 11.05 55.75 4.07
CA ILE A 10 11.00 54.30 3.82
C ILE A 10 11.46 53.98 2.39
N LYS A 11 10.98 54.72 1.39
CA LYS A 11 11.35 54.50 -0.01
C LYS A 11 12.85 54.69 -0.24
N THR A 12 13.44 55.76 0.29
CA THR A 12 14.88 56.04 0.14
C THR A 12 15.73 54.98 0.87
N TRP A 13 15.28 54.53 2.04
CA TRP A 13 15.95 53.46 2.78
C TRP A 13 15.91 52.12 2.04
N ILE A 14 14.76 51.73 1.50
CA ILE A 14 14.62 50.50 0.69
C ILE A 14 15.51 50.58 -0.55
N LEU A 15 15.56 51.73 -1.24
CA LEU A 15 16.40 51.91 -2.42
C LEU A 15 17.90 51.80 -2.09
N ALA A 16 18.32 52.31 -0.93
CA ALA A 16 19.69 52.19 -0.44
C ALA A 16 20.07 50.76 -0.03
N HIS A 17 19.11 49.96 0.46
CA HIS A 17 19.32 48.60 0.95
C HIS A 17 18.73 47.51 0.04
N LYS A 18 18.37 47.84 -1.20
CA LYS A 18 17.68 46.90 -2.11
C LYS A 18 18.47 45.60 -2.34
N VAL A 19 19.79 45.68 -2.46
CA VAL A 19 20.65 44.52 -2.69
C VAL A 19 20.71 43.60 -1.46
N PRO A 20 21.03 44.06 -0.24
CA PRO A 20 21.00 43.20 0.95
C PRO A 20 19.60 42.68 1.28
N ILE A 21 18.53 43.44 0.99
CA ILE A 21 17.14 42.97 1.12
C ILE A 21 16.88 41.80 0.16
N ILE A 22 17.25 41.94 -1.11
CA ILE A 22 17.09 40.87 -2.11
C ILE A 22 17.91 39.64 -1.71
N ILE A 23 19.17 39.81 -1.31
CA ILE A 23 20.02 38.70 -0.86
C ILE A 23 19.39 37.99 0.35
N SER A 24 18.93 38.74 1.35
CA SER A 24 18.27 38.17 2.53
C SER A 24 17.01 37.40 2.16
N LEU A 25 16.16 37.93 1.27
CA LEU A 25 14.98 37.23 0.78
C LEU A 25 15.34 35.95 0.02
N VAL A 26 16.36 35.99 -0.85
CA VAL A 26 16.83 34.80 -1.58
C VAL A 26 17.36 33.74 -0.62
N VAL A 27 18.14 34.13 0.39
CA VAL A 27 18.65 33.22 1.43
C VAL A 27 17.50 32.62 2.23
N LEU A 28 16.51 33.42 2.64
CA LEU A 28 15.35 32.94 3.37
C LEU A 28 14.52 31.95 2.55
N VAL A 29 14.24 32.26 1.28
CA VAL A 29 13.46 31.39 0.40
C VAL A 29 14.21 30.09 0.11
N SER A 30 15.50 30.17 -0.24
CA SER A 30 16.31 28.97 -0.50
C SER A 30 16.44 28.09 0.74
N THR A 31 16.67 28.67 1.91
CA THR A 31 16.69 27.94 3.18
C THR A 31 15.33 27.30 3.46
N GLY A 32 14.23 28.02 3.19
CA GLY A 32 12.88 27.49 3.34
C GLY A 32 12.60 26.28 2.44
N ILE A 33 13.09 26.29 1.20
CA ILE A 33 12.95 25.17 0.27
C ILE A 33 13.71 23.95 0.80
N VAL A 34 14.98 24.13 1.17
CA VAL A 34 15.83 23.03 1.69
C VAL A 34 15.24 22.41 2.95
N ILE A 35 14.73 23.24 3.86
CA ILE A 35 14.06 22.75 5.07
C ILE A 35 12.80 21.97 4.71
N SER A 36 11.99 22.48 3.78
CA SER A 36 10.75 21.83 3.35
C SER A 36 11.02 20.45 2.74
N GLU A 37 12.00 20.35 1.84
CA GLU A 37 12.41 19.06 1.24
C GLU A 37 12.82 18.04 2.31
N LYS A 38 13.65 18.47 3.28
CA LYS A 38 14.05 17.59 4.39
C LYS A 38 12.88 17.12 5.25
N ILE A 39 11.92 18.00 5.53
CA ILE A 39 10.72 17.62 6.29
C ILE A 39 9.91 16.59 5.50
N LEU A 40 9.78 16.75 4.18
CA LEU A 40 9.09 15.78 3.33
C LEU A 40 9.81 14.43 3.36
N ASP A 41 11.13 14.40 3.15
CA ASP A 41 11.92 13.17 3.17
C ASP A 41 11.78 12.41 4.50
N ILE A 42 11.80 13.13 5.63
CA ILE A 42 11.62 12.54 6.95
C ILE A 42 10.20 11.99 7.11
N THR A 43 9.18 12.80 6.82
CA THR A 43 7.77 12.43 7.06
C THR A 43 7.22 11.40 6.08
N GLU A 44 7.94 11.10 5.01
CA GLU A 44 7.59 10.09 3.98
C GLU A 44 8.42 8.82 4.11
N ASN A 45 9.42 8.82 4.98
CA ASN A 45 10.26 7.67 5.22
C ASN A 45 9.45 6.57 5.94
N PRO A 46 9.52 5.31 5.50
CA PRO A 46 8.92 4.18 6.22
C PRO A 46 9.29 4.11 7.70
N ASP A 47 10.52 4.46 8.06
CA ASP A 47 10.99 4.54 9.45
C ASP A 47 10.17 5.54 10.26
N PHE A 48 9.79 6.67 9.66
CA PHE A 48 8.99 7.65 10.35
C PHE A 48 7.64 7.06 10.76
N CYS A 49 6.97 6.37 9.82
CA CYS A 49 5.70 5.70 10.09
C CYS A 49 5.85 4.54 11.09
N GLY A 50 6.79 3.63 10.88
CA GLY A 50 6.91 2.39 11.65
C GLY A 50 7.51 2.55 13.05
N LYS A 51 8.50 3.44 13.20
CA LYS A 51 9.23 3.59 14.47
C LYS A 51 8.58 4.60 15.41
N ASN A 52 7.91 5.63 14.88
CA ASN A 52 7.30 6.68 15.71
C ASN A 52 5.83 6.44 16.06
N CYS A 53 5.14 5.54 15.36
CA CYS A 53 3.75 5.18 15.67
C CYS A 53 3.65 3.68 15.96
N HIS A 54 3.31 3.30 17.20
CA HIS A 54 3.22 1.89 17.57
C HIS A 54 2.19 1.12 16.73
N ILE A 55 1.09 1.78 16.31
CA ILE A 55 0.00 1.18 15.55
C ILE A 55 0.43 0.81 14.13
N MET A 56 1.49 1.45 13.63
CA MET A 56 2.06 1.20 12.31
C MET A 56 3.10 0.07 12.30
N ARG A 57 3.58 -0.40 13.46
CA ARG A 57 4.66 -1.41 13.53
C ARG A 57 4.37 -2.69 12.75
N PRO A 58 3.20 -3.34 12.86
CA PRO A 58 2.93 -4.57 12.11
C PRO A 58 3.00 -4.37 10.59
N TYR A 59 2.60 -3.19 10.12
CA TYR A 59 2.64 -2.83 8.69
C TYR A 59 4.06 -2.56 8.22
N TYR A 60 4.86 -1.87 9.05
CA TYR A 60 6.28 -1.63 8.78
C TYR A 60 7.08 -2.94 8.76
N ASP A 61 6.84 -3.85 9.72
CA ASP A 61 7.52 -5.13 9.78
C ASP A 61 7.20 -5.96 8.53
N SER A 62 5.92 -6.07 8.16
CA SER A 62 5.50 -6.74 6.92
C SER A 62 6.09 -6.09 5.67
N TRP A 63 6.15 -4.76 5.61
CA TRP A 63 6.79 -4.04 4.51
C TRP A 63 8.28 -4.38 4.40
N SER A 64 8.99 -4.40 5.53
CA SER A 64 10.45 -4.61 5.57
C SER A 64 10.87 -6.00 5.06
N GLU A 65 10.00 -6.99 5.22
CA GLU A 65 10.19 -8.36 4.72
C GLU A 65 9.64 -8.58 3.30
N SER A 66 8.92 -7.59 2.76
CA SER A 66 8.27 -7.71 1.44
C SER A 66 9.23 -7.44 0.27
N ALA A 67 8.80 -7.81 -0.92
CA ALA A 67 9.50 -7.45 -2.17
C ALA A 67 9.51 -5.93 -2.47
N HIS A 68 8.76 -5.12 -1.71
CA HIS A 68 8.66 -3.67 -1.85
C HIS A 68 9.34 -2.93 -0.69
N ASN A 69 10.23 -3.57 0.07
CA ASN A 69 10.95 -2.97 1.21
C ASN A 69 11.91 -1.82 0.86
N ASN A 70 12.01 -1.45 -0.41
CA ASN A 70 12.74 -0.30 -0.93
C ASN A 70 11.82 0.79 -1.50
N VAL A 71 10.50 0.60 -1.45
CA VAL A 71 9.47 1.55 -1.90
C VAL A 71 8.90 2.24 -0.67
N ARG A 72 8.78 3.58 -0.68
CA ARG A 72 8.23 4.31 0.47
C ARG A 72 6.73 4.01 0.64
N CYS A 73 6.25 3.99 1.88
CA CYS A 73 4.84 3.70 2.18
C CYS A 73 3.87 4.60 1.39
N ILE A 74 4.22 5.88 1.26
CA ILE A 74 3.40 6.87 0.57
C ILE A 74 3.30 6.64 -0.95
N GLU A 75 4.24 5.92 -1.55
CA GLU A 75 4.21 5.64 -3.00
C GLU A 75 3.10 4.65 -3.35
N CYS A 76 2.64 3.87 -2.38
CA CYS A 76 1.44 3.02 -2.49
C CYS A 76 0.19 3.68 -1.89
N HIS A 77 0.34 4.46 -0.81
CA HIS A 77 -0.79 4.96 -0.02
C HIS A 77 -1.25 6.38 -0.34
N TYR A 78 -0.51 7.16 -1.12
CA TYR A 78 -0.96 8.47 -1.62
C TYR A 78 -1.38 8.34 -3.07
N GLU A 79 -2.53 8.91 -3.44
CA GLU A 79 -2.91 8.99 -4.86
C GLU A 79 -1.77 9.67 -5.66
N PRO A 80 -1.45 9.20 -6.88
CA PRO A 80 -0.40 9.81 -7.68
C PRO A 80 -0.63 11.29 -7.98
N GLY A 81 0.46 12.03 -8.12
CA GLY A 81 0.44 13.46 -8.44
C GLY A 81 0.32 14.39 -7.22
N LEU A 82 0.45 15.69 -7.48
CA LEU A 82 0.57 16.71 -6.43
C LEU A 82 -0.66 16.79 -5.52
N ILE A 83 -1.87 16.70 -6.09
CA ILE A 83 -3.11 16.79 -5.32
C ILE A 83 -3.27 15.58 -4.40
N GLY A 84 -2.94 14.39 -4.88
CA GLY A 84 -2.98 13.17 -4.08
C GLY A 84 -1.99 13.21 -2.92
N HIS A 85 -0.78 13.71 -3.19
CA HIS A 85 0.24 13.92 -2.17
C HIS A 85 -0.22 14.90 -1.07
N LEU A 86 -0.80 16.05 -1.45
CA LEU A 86 -1.34 17.03 -0.50
C LEU A 86 -2.48 16.44 0.35
N LYS A 87 -3.43 15.72 -0.26
CA LYS A 87 -4.49 15.01 0.47
C LYS A 87 -3.91 14.00 1.46
N GLY A 88 -2.93 13.22 1.02
CA GLY A 88 -2.23 12.24 1.85
C GLY A 88 -1.60 12.88 3.09
N LYS A 89 -0.96 14.04 2.93
CA LYS A 89 -0.37 14.81 4.04
C LYS A 89 -1.42 15.33 5.01
N ILE A 90 -2.53 15.90 4.51
CA ILE A 90 -3.63 16.39 5.35
C ILE A 90 -4.26 15.24 6.14
N ASN A 91 -4.47 14.08 5.50
CA ASN A 91 -4.99 12.89 6.15
C ASN A 91 -4.03 12.36 7.23
N GLY A 92 -2.73 12.29 6.94
CA GLY A 92 -1.71 11.90 7.91
C GLY A 92 -1.65 12.83 9.12
N LEU A 93 -1.75 14.15 8.91
CA LEU A 93 -1.82 15.13 9.99
C LEU A 93 -3.09 14.94 10.84
N THR A 94 -4.23 14.68 10.18
CA THR A 94 -5.50 14.42 10.87
C THR A 94 -5.43 13.15 11.71
N GLN A 95 -4.81 12.09 11.18
CA GLN A 95 -4.55 10.85 11.92
C GLN A 95 -3.66 11.09 13.13
N PHE A 96 -2.54 11.80 12.96
CA PHE A 96 -1.63 12.14 14.04
C PHE A 96 -2.35 12.85 15.20
N PHE A 97 -3.11 13.92 14.91
CA PHE A 97 -3.88 14.62 15.93
C PHE A 97 -4.99 13.76 16.53
N SER A 98 -5.65 12.91 15.73
CA SER A 98 -6.70 12.04 16.22
C SER A 98 -6.15 11.03 17.24
N TYR A 99 -5.00 10.42 16.96
CA TYR A 99 -4.38 9.44 17.87
C TYR A 99 -3.73 10.08 19.11
N GLU A 100 -3.27 11.33 19.03
CA GLU A 100 -2.74 12.05 20.19
C GLU A 100 -3.87 12.51 21.14
N THR A 101 -5.04 12.85 20.59
CA THR A 101 -6.17 13.41 21.37
C THR A 101 -7.17 12.37 21.86
N THR A 102 -7.16 11.15 21.30
CA THR A 102 -7.99 10.04 21.79
C THR A 102 -7.18 9.10 22.67
N ASN A 103 -7.75 8.63 23.79
CA ASN A 103 -7.14 7.58 24.61
C ASN A 103 -6.97 6.32 23.74
N SER A 104 -5.74 6.10 23.29
CA SER A 104 -5.32 5.13 22.28
C SER A 104 -5.49 3.67 22.71
N GLU A 105 -5.76 3.41 24.00
CA GLU A 105 -6.03 2.06 24.52
C GLU A 105 -7.22 1.36 23.85
N LYS A 106 -8.10 2.11 23.16
CA LYS A 106 -9.32 1.57 22.55
C LYS A 106 -9.21 1.23 21.06
N TYR A 107 -8.10 1.57 20.38
CA TYR A 107 -7.93 1.31 18.95
C TYR A 107 -7.17 0.00 18.71
N THR A 108 -7.91 -1.11 18.73
CA THR A 108 -7.42 -2.45 18.32
C THR A 108 -7.78 -2.79 16.87
N GLY A 109 -8.34 -1.84 16.13
CA GLY A 109 -8.78 -2.03 14.75
C GLY A 109 -7.63 -2.05 13.75
N GLN A 110 -7.74 -2.91 12.74
CA GLN A 110 -6.83 -2.91 11.59
C GLN A 110 -6.95 -1.57 10.85
N LEU A 111 -5.85 -0.82 10.75
CA LEU A 111 -5.76 0.31 9.85
C LEU A 111 -6.00 -0.18 8.42
N SER A 112 -6.94 0.47 7.75
CA SER A 112 -7.21 0.26 6.34
C SER A 112 -6.79 1.51 5.59
N ALA A 113 -5.95 1.32 4.59
CA ALA A 113 -5.56 2.36 3.66
C ALA A 113 -5.91 1.88 2.25
N LYS A 114 -6.59 2.75 1.50
CA LYS A 114 -6.91 2.47 0.09
C LYS A 114 -5.62 2.57 -0.72
N VAL A 115 -5.33 1.54 -1.49
CA VAL A 115 -4.30 1.54 -2.53
C VAL A 115 -5.03 1.41 -3.86
N THR A 116 -4.76 2.31 -4.80
CA THR A 116 -5.42 2.30 -6.11
C THR A 116 -4.50 1.67 -7.15
N ASP A 117 -5.07 1.22 -8.27
CA ASP A 117 -4.29 0.55 -9.32
C ASP A 117 -3.29 1.51 -9.98
N GLU A 118 -3.58 2.81 -10.00
CA GLU A 118 -2.68 3.84 -10.51
C GLU A 118 -1.34 3.87 -9.75
N ASN A 119 -1.35 3.61 -8.43
CA ASN A 119 -0.13 3.47 -7.65
C ASN A 119 0.72 2.28 -8.08
N CYS A 120 0.08 1.16 -8.40
CA CYS A 120 0.77 -0.02 -8.91
C CYS A 120 1.34 0.26 -10.31
N LEU A 121 0.53 0.85 -11.18
CA LEU A 121 0.87 1.12 -12.58
C LEU A 121 1.98 2.16 -12.74
N ALA A 122 2.16 3.07 -11.78
CA ALA A 122 3.28 4.02 -11.77
C ALA A 122 4.64 3.33 -11.97
N CYS A 123 4.80 2.10 -11.49
CA CYS A 123 5.99 1.26 -11.69
C CYS A 123 5.75 0.03 -12.58
N HIS A 124 4.52 -0.49 -12.65
CA HIS A 124 4.20 -1.76 -13.31
C HIS A 124 3.52 -1.64 -14.68
N GLU A 125 3.22 -0.44 -15.19
CA GLU A 125 2.53 -0.23 -16.48
C GLU A 125 3.18 -1.01 -17.65
N LYS A 126 4.52 -1.04 -17.72
CA LYS A 126 5.21 -1.79 -18.78
C LYS A 126 5.20 -3.31 -18.57
N ARG A 127 5.07 -3.76 -17.31
CA ARG A 127 5.08 -5.18 -16.95
C ARG A 127 3.78 -5.89 -17.28
N ILE A 128 2.64 -5.18 -17.22
CA ILE A 128 1.34 -5.79 -17.49
C ILE A 128 1.17 -6.23 -18.96
N PHE A 129 1.85 -5.57 -19.90
CA PHE A 129 1.74 -5.85 -21.34
C PHE A 129 2.87 -6.72 -21.91
N SER A 130 3.92 -7.00 -21.13
CA SER A 130 5.16 -7.60 -21.65
C SER A 130 5.31 -9.10 -21.37
N SER A 131 4.34 -9.72 -20.70
CA SER A 131 4.60 -11.03 -20.13
C SER A 131 3.37 -11.94 -20.13
N ASP A 132 3.28 -12.80 -21.15
CA ASP A 132 2.68 -14.13 -21.00
C ASP A 132 3.51 -14.86 -19.94
N ASN A 133 3.00 -14.88 -18.71
CA ASN A 133 3.69 -15.49 -17.59
C ASN A 133 3.15 -16.90 -17.40
N ASN A 134 4.07 -17.86 -17.36
CA ASN A 134 3.74 -19.18 -16.86
C ASN A 134 3.48 -19.07 -15.34
N PHE A 135 2.21 -19.09 -14.96
CA PHE A 135 1.79 -19.14 -13.57
C PHE A 135 1.51 -20.60 -13.20
N ASN A 136 2.46 -21.27 -12.55
CA ASN A 136 2.34 -22.66 -12.10
C ASN A 136 1.89 -23.66 -13.20
N GLY A 137 2.44 -23.52 -14.41
CA GLY A 137 2.13 -24.38 -15.56
C GLY A 137 0.99 -23.86 -16.46
N VAL A 138 0.31 -22.77 -16.07
CA VAL A 138 -0.77 -22.17 -16.86
C VAL A 138 -0.25 -20.92 -17.56
N ASN A 139 -0.55 -20.77 -18.86
CA ASN A 139 -0.26 -19.52 -19.56
C ASN A 139 -1.24 -18.44 -19.10
N PHE A 140 -0.75 -17.52 -18.27
CA PHE A 140 -1.54 -16.43 -17.71
C PHE A 140 -1.20 -15.12 -18.43
N THR A 141 -2.25 -14.38 -18.81
CA THR A 141 -2.13 -13.05 -19.41
C THR A 141 -3.10 -12.07 -18.76
N HIS A 142 -2.61 -10.87 -18.43
CA HIS A 142 -3.42 -9.79 -17.87
C HIS A 142 -4.46 -9.29 -18.89
N SER A 143 -4.19 -9.38 -20.19
CA SER A 143 -5.11 -8.91 -21.25
C SER A 143 -6.46 -9.64 -21.26
N ASN A 144 -6.49 -10.89 -20.79
CA ASN A 144 -7.72 -11.72 -20.76
C ASN A 144 -8.45 -11.66 -19.41
N HIS A 145 -7.92 -10.95 -18.42
CA HIS A 145 -8.57 -10.76 -17.12
C HIS A 145 -9.08 -9.32 -17.06
N PRO A 146 -10.38 -9.11 -16.81
CA PRO A 146 -11.01 -7.80 -16.95
C PRO A 146 -10.38 -6.76 -16.03
N ILE A 147 -10.26 -5.53 -16.55
CA ILE A 147 -9.65 -4.35 -15.92
C ILE A 147 -10.42 -3.92 -14.64
N GLU A 148 -11.64 -4.40 -14.43
CA GLU A 148 -12.41 -4.14 -13.21
C GLU A 148 -11.85 -4.86 -11.96
N LEU A 149 -10.91 -5.80 -12.14
CA LEU A 149 -10.18 -6.42 -11.03
C LEU A 149 -8.99 -5.53 -10.62
N SER A 150 -9.01 -5.06 -9.37
CA SER A 150 -7.86 -4.33 -8.82
C SER A 150 -6.62 -5.23 -8.68
N CYS A 151 -5.43 -4.66 -8.85
CA CYS A 151 -4.13 -5.33 -8.76
C CYS A 151 -4.00 -6.17 -7.48
N ILE A 152 -4.41 -5.60 -6.33
CA ILE A 152 -4.31 -6.24 -5.01
C ILE A 152 -5.35 -7.36 -4.78
N THR A 153 -6.27 -7.57 -5.74
CA THR A 153 -7.20 -8.69 -5.72
C THR A 153 -6.45 -10.00 -5.97
N CYS A 154 -5.54 -10.01 -6.95
CA CYS A 154 -4.70 -11.17 -7.25
C CYS A 154 -3.34 -11.11 -6.55
N HIS A 155 -2.72 -9.93 -6.50
CA HIS A 155 -1.47 -9.68 -5.78
C HIS A 155 -1.72 -9.35 -4.31
N SER A 156 -2.50 -10.19 -3.64
CA SER A 156 -2.90 -9.98 -2.24
C SER A 156 -1.71 -10.05 -1.28
N ASP A 157 -0.63 -10.72 -1.68
CA ASP A 157 0.66 -10.76 -0.96
C ASP A 157 1.26 -9.37 -0.70
N VAL A 158 0.86 -8.35 -1.47
CA VAL A 158 1.27 -6.95 -1.27
C VAL A 158 0.57 -6.32 -0.06
N LYS A 159 -0.54 -6.89 0.41
CA LYS A 159 -1.19 -6.43 1.64
C LYS A 159 -0.28 -6.77 2.82
N HIS A 160 -0.16 -5.83 3.76
CA HIS A 160 0.65 -5.97 4.98
C HIS A 160 0.21 -7.11 5.94
N ALA A 161 -0.79 -7.93 5.56
CA ALA A 161 -1.27 -9.06 6.33
C ALA A 161 -1.12 -10.33 5.49
N PRO A 162 -0.82 -11.49 6.11
CA PRO A 162 -0.75 -12.75 5.40
C PRO A 162 -2.12 -13.07 4.80
N THR A 163 -2.25 -12.86 3.49
CA THR A 163 -3.45 -13.21 2.75
C THR A 163 -3.15 -14.38 1.84
N ILE A 164 -4.18 -15.17 1.57
CA ILE A 164 -4.10 -16.22 0.56
C ILE A 164 -4.04 -15.52 -0.78
N LYS A 165 -2.95 -15.73 -1.51
CA LYS A 165 -2.86 -15.34 -2.92
C LYS A 165 -4.12 -15.78 -3.66
N ALA A 166 -4.70 -14.92 -4.49
CA ALA A 166 -5.87 -15.34 -5.26
C ALA A 166 -5.54 -16.60 -6.06
N ILE A 167 -6.34 -17.64 -5.84
CA ILE A 167 -6.29 -18.87 -6.61
C ILE A 167 -7.27 -18.76 -7.78
N CYS A 168 -6.93 -19.31 -8.95
CA CYS A 168 -7.76 -19.20 -10.15
C CYS A 168 -9.19 -19.69 -9.89
N SER A 169 -9.34 -20.71 -9.06
CA SER A 169 -10.63 -21.27 -8.66
C SER A 169 -11.48 -20.32 -7.81
N SER A 170 -10.95 -19.23 -7.27
CA SER A 170 -11.75 -18.21 -6.57
C SER A 170 -12.77 -17.54 -7.50
N CYS A 171 -12.44 -17.39 -8.78
CA CYS A 171 -13.29 -16.75 -9.80
C CYS A 171 -13.69 -17.68 -10.94
N HIS A 172 -12.87 -18.68 -11.28
CA HIS A 172 -13.19 -19.70 -12.26
C HIS A 172 -13.82 -20.92 -11.60
N GLU A 173 -14.88 -21.46 -12.21
CA GLU A 173 -15.43 -22.76 -11.81
C GLU A 173 -14.39 -23.84 -12.15
N SER A 174 -13.96 -24.62 -11.15
CA SER A 174 -12.85 -25.55 -11.32
C SER A 174 -13.26 -26.75 -12.19
N MET A 175 -12.61 -26.88 -13.35
CA MET A 175 -12.66 -28.07 -14.18
C MET A 175 -11.96 -29.24 -13.47
N HIS A 176 -12.64 -29.90 -12.53
CA HIS A 176 -12.15 -31.17 -12.00
C HIS A 176 -12.50 -32.29 -12.96
N THR A 177 -11.53 -33.17 -13.23
CA THR A 177 -11.83 -34.48 -13.82
C THR A 177 -12.54 -35.33 -12.77
N LYS A 178 -13.39 -36.29 -13.20
CA LYS A 178 -14.24 -37.10 -12.29
C LYS A 178 -13.46 -37.87 -11.22
N ASP A 179 -12.17 -38.06 -11.42
CA ASP A 179 -11.22 -38.88 -10.67
C ASP A 179 -10.28 -38.07 -9.75
N TRP A 180 -10.39 -36.74 -9.73
CA TRP A 180 -9.53 -35.84 -8.95
C TRP A 180 -9.45 -36.18 -7.45
N LEU A 181 -10.56 -36.63 -6.84
CA LEU A 181 -10.60 -37.02 -5.43
C LEU A 181 -9.64 -38.18 -5.10
N VAL A 182 -9.46 -39.12 -6.04
CA VAL A 182 -8.62 -40.31 -5.83
C VAL A 182 -7.15 -39.91 -5.82
N THR A 183 -6.74 -39.12 -6.82
CA THR A 183 -5.34 -38.70 -7.00
C THR A 183 -4.91 -37.69 -5.95
N HIS A 184 -5.77 -36.73 -5.60
CA HIS A 184 -5.48 -35.73 -4.58
C HIS A 184 -5.31 -36.33 -3.18
N LYS A 185 -6.17 -37.30 -2.81
CA LYS A 185 -6.05 -38.04 -1.54
C LYS A 185 -4.69 -38.72 -1.42
N THR A 186 -4.23 -39.41 -2.47
CA THR A 186 -2.94 -40.11 -2.44
C THR A 186 -1.75 -39.15 -2.33
N GLN A 187 -1.84 -37.96 -2.93
CA GLN A 187 -0.78 -36.95 -2.87
C GLN A 187 -0.61 -36.37 -1.46
N ILE A 188 -1.71 -36.01 -0.78
CA ILE A 188 -1.66 -35.47 0.58
C ILE A 188 -1.09 -36.48 1.59
N LEU A 189 -1.46 -37.76 1.45
CA LEU A 189 -0.90 -38.84 2.26
C LEU A 189 0.62 -38.98 2.09
N PHE A 190 1.14 -38.73 0.88
CA PHE A 190 2.58 -38.78 0.61
C PHE A 190 3.33 -37.55 1.15
N MET A 191 2.64 -36.40 1.25
CA MET A 191 3.18 -35.16 1.83
C MET A 191 3.16 -35.14 3.37
N GLY A 192 2.51 -36.11 4.00
CA GLY A 192 2.42 -36.22 5.47
C GLY A 192 1.58 -35.13 6.14
N LYS A 193 0.70 -34.46 5.38
CA LYS A 193 -0.20 -33.42 5.89
C LYS A 193 -1.60 -33.98 6.16
N ALA A 194 -2.29 -33.44 7.15
CA ALA A 194 -3.70 -33.77 7.38
C ALA A 194 -4.61 -33.00 6.42
N CYS A 195 -5.72 -33.59 5.99
CA CYS A 195 -6.68 -32.95 5.07
C CYS A 195 -7.18 -31.60 5.60
N THR A 196 -7.29 -31.47 6.92
CA THR A 196 -7.78 -30.28 7.61
C THR A 196 -6.79 -29.11 7.62
N GLU A 197 -5.56 -29.33 7.19
CA GLU A 197 -4.58 -28.24 7.03
C GLU A 197 -4.97 -27.31 5.87
N CYS A 198 -5.69 -27.84 4.89
CA CYS A 198 -6.11 -27.11 3.70
C CYS A 198 -7.65 -27.07 3.56
N HIS A 199 -8.39 -27.92 4.28
CA HIS A 199 -9.86 -27.99 4.30
C HIS A 199 -10.46 -27.76 5.69
N LEU A 200 -11.70 -27.25 5.75
CA LEU A 200 -12.43 -27.04 7.01
C LEU A 200 -13.18 -28.31 7.45
N GLN A 201 -13.50 -28.43 8.75
CA GLN A 201 -14.20 -29.59 9.33
C GLN A 201 -15.52 -29.95 8.63
N LYS A 202 -16.25 -28.93 8.16
CA LYS A 202 -17.49 -29.11 7.39
C LYS A 202 -17.32 -29.98 6.14
N TYR A 203 -16.13 -29.98 5.52
CA TYR A 203 -15.80 -30.84 4.38
C TYR A 203 -15.85 -32.33 4.74
N CYS A 204 -15.38 -32.69 5.94
CA CYS A 204 -15.40 -34.07 6.43
C CYS A 204 -16.83 -34.54 6.66
N ASP A 205 -17.67 -33.68 7.24
CA ASP A 205 -19.07 -34.00 7.56
C ASP A 205 -19.90 -34.19 6.29
N ASP A 206 -19.71 -33.32 5.28
CA ASP A 206 -20.39 -33.41 4.00
C ASP A 206 -19.97 -34.67 3.20
N CYS A 207 -18.67 -35.03 3.25
CA CYS A 207 -18.16 -36.27 2.63
C CYS A 207 -18.70 -37.53 3.29
N HIS A 208 -18.76 -37.59 4.63
CA HIS A 208 -19.21 -38.77 5.35
C HIS A 208 -20.73 -38.94 5.33
N ALA A 209 -21.49 -37.85 5.20
CA ALA A 209 -22.95 -37.89 5.10
C ALA A 209 -23.43 -38.34 3.71
N SER A 210 -22.71 -38.02 2.64
CA SER A 210 -23.19 -38.20 1.26
C SER A 210 -22.29 -39.03 0.34
N GLY A 211 -21.07 -39.36 0.79
CA GLY A 211 -20.05 -40.04 -0.01
C GLY A 211 -19.52 -39.21 -1.18
N ASN A 212 -19.96 -37.97 -1.34
CA ASN A 212 -19.61 -37.10 -2.45
C ASN A 212 -19.49 -35.66 -1.96
N THR A 213 -18.31 -35.07 -2.07
CA THR A 213 -18.12 -33.68 -1.65
C THR A 213 -18.51 -32.76 -2.80
N THR A 214 -19.56 -31.97 -2.66
CA THR A 214 -19.76 -30.78 -3.50
C THR A 214 -18.66 -29.79 -3.17
N SER A 215 -17.54 -29.92 -3.89
CA SER A 215 -16.43 -28.98 -4.06
C SER A 215 -16.35 -27.89 -2.98
N VAL A 216 -15.94 -28.27 -1.78
CA VAL A 216 -15.41 -27.29 -0.83
C VAL A 216 -14.06 -26.85 -1.37
N LYS A 217 -13.98 -25.60 -1.84
CA LYS A 217 -12.73 -24.99 -2.29
C LYS A 217 -11.72 -25.03 -1.15
N VAL A 218 -10.57 -25.61 -1.47
CA VAL A 218 -9.38 -25.74 -0.62
C VAL A 218 -8.70 -24.37 -0.52
N LYS A 219 -8.08 -24.06 0.61
CA LYS A 219 -6.97 -23.08 0.67
C LYS A 219 -5.67 -23.74 0.22
#